data_AF-A0AAW0PF45-F1
#
_entry.id   AF-A0AAW0PF45-F1
#
_cell.length_a   1.000
_cell.length_b   1.000
_cell.length_c   1.000
_cell.angle_alpha   90.00
_cell.angle_beta   90.00
_cell.angle_gamma   90.00
#
_symmetry.space_group_name_H-M   'P 1'
#
loop_
_entity.id
_entity.type
_entity.pdbx_description
1 polymer ?
#
loop_
_entity_poly.entity_id
_entity_poly.type
_entity_poly.pdbx_seq_one_letter_code
_entity_poly.pdbx_strand_id
1 'polypeptide(L)'
;MRTSRSTLLLGSVLFCSASLLYLGMSGVECPPKSHRHRWMEMHLSQSANQNQTLSEHFPEDTPLIFIGGFPRSGTTLMRVMLDAHNAVRCGEETRVIPRLLAMRATWSRSVKERIRLDEAGVTDQVIVGHGEPAPRLCNKDPFALKSLSYLSHIFPKAKFVLMVRDGRAAVHSMISRKAKWSGSTDQVVKPVNTEALSKWVGNIPSDVLSDMAEIAPMLSRLGYDPHANPPDYSRPESLLPLYNLSRAKPTH
;
A
#
# COMPACT_ATOMS: atom_id res chain seq x y z
N MET A 1 44.90 -39.68 15.18
CA MET A 1 44.27 -38.37 14.86
C MET A 1 43.16 -38.42 13.80
N ARG A 2 43.06 -39.45 12.93
CA ARG A 2 41.99 -39.54 11.89
C ARG A 2 40.60 -39.95 12.43
N THR A 3 40.56 -40.77 13.48
CA THR A 3 39.33 -41.32 14.09
C THR A 3 38.48 -40.27 14.83
N SER A 4 39.11 -39.28 15.46
CA SER A 4 38.41 -38.21 16.20
C SER A 4 37.70 -37.19 15.30
N ARG A 5 38.22 -36.95 14.09
CA ARG A 5 37.57 -36.06 13.11
C ARG A 5 36.34 -36.69 12.45
N SER A 6 36.37 -38.01 12.24
CA SER A 6 35.22 -38.75 11.68
C SER A 6 34.06 -38.81 12.67
N THR A 7 34.33 -39.02 13.95
CA THR A 7 33.31 -39.01 15.01
C THR A 7 32.70 -37.62 15.22
N LEU A 8 33.48 -36.55 15.09
CA LEU A 8 32.95 -35.17 15.16
C LEU A 8 32.01 -34.85 13.98
N LEU A 9 32.36 -35.29 12.77
CA LEU A 9 31.55 -35.09 11.56
C LEU A 9 30.25 -35.91 11.58
N LEU A 10 30.31 -37.15 12.07
CA LEU A 10 29.10 -37.95 12.30
C LEU A 10 28.19 -37.32 13.35
N GLY A 11 28.78 -36.78 14.43
CA GLY A 11 28.03 -36.04 15.46
C GLY A 11 27.33 -34.80 14.92
N SER A 12 28.01 -33.99 14.08
CA SER A 12 27.41 -32.78 13.52
C SER A 12 26.30 -33.07 12.51
N VAL A 13 26.46 -34.12 11.68
CA VAL A 13 25.41 -34.55 10.74
C VAL A 13 24.17 -35.04 11.48
N LEU A 14 24.34 -35.83 12.55
CA LEU A 14 23.24 -36.30 13.39
C LEU A 14 22.54 -35.15 14.13
N PHE A 15 23.29 -34.17 14.60
CA PHE A 15 22.71 -33.01 15.27
C PHE A 15 21.91 -32.11 14.30
N CYS A 16 22.43 -31.90 13.09
CA CYS A 16 21.73 -31.16 12.04
C CYS A 16 20.46 -31.88 11.59
N SER A 17 20.50 -33.20 11.37
CA SER A 17 19.32 -33.96 10.95
C SER A 17 18.27 -34.03 12.06
N ALA A 18 18.67 -34.20 13.33
CA ALA A 18 17.75 -34.15 14.46
C ALA A 18 17.11 -32.76 14.63
N SER A 19 17.86 -31.68 14.42
CA SER A 19 17.35 -30.31 14.49
C SER A 19 16.35 -30.01 13.36
N LEU A 20 16.62 -30.48 12.14
CA LEU A 20 15.71 -30.35 11.00
C LEU A 20 14.42 -31.16 11.18
N LEU A 21 14.52 -32.37 11.74
CA LEU A 21 13.36 -33.18 12.12
C LEU A 21 12.56 -32.53 13.24
N TYR A 22 13.23 -31.96 14.26
CA TYR A 22 12.56 -31.24 15.35
C TYR A 22 11.84 -29.99 14.86
N LEU A 23 12.46 -29.21 13.95
CA LEU A 23 11.82 -28.06 13.30
C LEU A 23 10.66 -28.48 12.37
N GLY A 24 10.78 -29.62 11.68
CA GLY A 24 9.70 -30.17 10.85
C GLY A 24 8.53 -30.74 11.66
N MET A 25 8.80 -31.26 12.87
CA MET A 25 7.80 -31.79 13.80
C MET A 25 7.17 -30.70 14.67
N SER A 26 7.91 -29.63 14.95
CA SER A 26 7.42 -28.44 15.66
C SER A 26 6.75 -27.44 14.71
N GLY A 27 6.13 -27.96 13.64
CA GLY A 27 5.29 -27.19 12.73
C GLY A 27 4.40 -26.26 13.55
N VAL A 28 4.68 -24.97 13.41
CA VAL A 28 4.18 -23.90 14.27
C VAL A 28 2.66 -23.93 14.24
N GLU A 29 2.03 -24.47 15.29
CA GLU A 29 0.64 -24.21 15.59
C GLU A 29 0.52 -22.70 15.82
N CYS A 30 0.09 -22.00 14.77
CA CYS A 30 -0.33 -20.62 14.91
C CYS A 30 -1.48 -20.57 15.93
N PRO A 31 -1.47 -19.63 16.89
CA PRO A 31 -2.53 -19.54 17.88
C PRO A 31 -3.88 -19.43 17.17
N PRO A 32 -4.91 -20.19 17.60
CA PRO A 32 -6.20 -20.15 16.96
C PRO A 32 -6.80 -18.76 17.16
N LYS A 33 -6.91 -18.00 16.06
CA LYS A 33 -7.65 -16.74 16.02
C LYS A 33 -9.14 -17.07 16.13
N SER A 34 -9.64 -17.14 17.37
CA SER A 34 -10.98 -17.60 17.77
C SER A 34 -12.16 -16.74 17.29
N HIS A 35 -12.00 -15.95 16.23
CA HIS A 35 -13.09 -15.21 15.58
C HIS A 35 -13.14 -15.41 14.06
N ARG A 36 -12.33 -16.32 13.49
CA ARG A 36 -12.16 -16.49 12.03
C ARG A 36 -13.26 -17.26 11.29
N HIS A 37 -14.06 -18.11 11.95
CA HIS A 37 -14.86 -19.10 11.21
C HIS A 37 -16.34 -18.76 11.00
N ARG A 38 -16.90 -17.74 11.67
CA ARG A 38 -18.36 -17.53 11.64
C ARG A 38 -18.90 -17.02 10.29
N TRP A 39 -18.09 -16.31 9.49
CA TRP A 39 -18.51 -15.80 8.19
C TRP A 39 -18.38 -16.82 7.05
N MET A 40 -17.42 -17.75 7.15
CA MET A 40 -17.19 -18.78 6.14
C MET A 40 -18.32 -19.83 6.15
N GLU A 41 -18.87 -20.14 7.33
CA GLU A 41 -19.99 -21.07 7.50
C GLU A 41 -21.33 -20.52 6.95
N MET A 42 -21.59 -19.21 7.07
CA MET A 42 -22.83 -18.59 6.57
C MET A 42 -22.91 -18.52 5.03
N HIS A 43 -21.77 -18.54 4.33
CA HIS A 43 -21.74 -18.51 2.87
C HIS A 43 -21.45 -19.87 2.21
N LEU A 44 -20.73 -20.80 2.87
CA LEU A 44 -20.57 -22.16 2.33
C LEU A 44 -21.85 -23.01 2.45
N SER A 45 -22.72 -22.74 3.42
CA SER A 45 -23.98 -23.49 3.58
C SER A 45 -25.03 -23.15 2.52
N GLN A 46 -24.87 -22.06 1.75
CA GLN A 46 -25.77 -21.70 0.65
C GLN A 46 -25.30 -22.19 -0.73
N SER A 47 -24.05 -22.63 -0.88
CA SER A 47 -23.47 -23.02 -2.18
C SER A 47 -23.08 -24.49 -2.29
N ALA A 48 -23.61 -25.38 -1.43
CA ALA A 48 -23.35 -26.82 -1.47
C ALA A 48 -23.99 -27.56 -2.67
N ASN A 49 -24.24 -26.88 -3.78
CA ASN A 49 -24.74 -27.49 -5.01
C ASN A 49 -24.32 -26.68 -6.25
N GLN A 50 -23.03 -26.72 -6.60
CA GLN A 50 -22.58 -26.84 -7.99
C GLN A 50 -21.04 -26.90 -8.06
N ASN A 51 -20.55 -27.87 -8.84
CA ASN A 51 -19.18 -27.95 -9.32
C ASN A 51 -18.84 -26.72 -10.17
N GLN A 52 -18.49 -25.60 -9.53
CA GLN A 52 -17.94 -24.44 -10.22
C GLN A 52 -16.43 -24.40 -10.01
N THR A 53 -15.72 -24.63 -11.12
CA THR A 53 -14.36 -24.16 -11.33
C THR A 53 -14.25 -22.73 -10.83
N LEU A 54 -13.30 -22.47 -9.90
CA LEU A 54 -13.00 -21.16 -9.33
C LEU A 54 -12.58 -20.17 -10.44
N SER A 55 -13.54 -19.65 -11.18
CA SER A 55 -13.38 -18.39 -11.88
C SER A 55 -13.71 -17.32 -10.84
N GLU A 56 -12.69 -16.84 -10.15
CA GLU A 56 -12.76 -15.68 -9.27
C GLU A 56 -13.01 -14.42 -10.11
N HIS A 57 -14.20 -14.33 -10.73
CA HIS A 57 -14.62 -13.14 -11.45
C HIS A 57 -15.15 -12.14 -10.43
N PHE A 58 -14.30 -11.22 -9.99
CA PHE A 58 -14.75 -10.13 -9.15
C PHE A 58 -15.60 -9.18 -9.97
N PRO A 59 -16.82 -8.84 -9.52
CA PRO A 59 -17.66 -7.90 -10.23
C PRO A 59 -16.94 -6.56 -10.39
N GLU A 60 -16.95 -5.96 -11.58
CA GLU A 60 -16.46 -4.59 -11.85
C GLU A 60 -17.07 -3.55 -10.89
N ASP A 61 -18.24 -3.90 -10.33
CA ASP A 61 -19.00 -3.15 -9.35
C ASP A 61 -18.50 -3.23 -7.90
N THR A 62 -17.39 -3.93 -7.65
CA THR A 62 -16.84 -4.05 -6.30
C THR A 62 -16.35 -2.69 -5.78
N PRO A 63 -16.83 -2.20 -4.62
CA PRO A 63 -16.45 -0.89 -4.10
C PRO A 63 -15.04 -0.93 -3.46
N LEU A 64 -14.00 -0.82 -4.29
CA LEU A 64 -12.60 -0.79 -3.86
C LEU A 64 -12.19 0.53 -3.21
N ILE A 65 -11.22 0.49 -2.29
CA ILE A 65 -10.59 1.68 -1.71
C ILE A 65 -9.11 1.73 -2.11
N PHE A 66 -8.68 2.76 -2.80
CA PHE A 66 -7.27 2.97 -3.12
C PHE A 66 -6.67 4.06 -2.25
N ILE A 67 -5.69 3.70 -1.41
CA ILE A 67 -4.88 4.66 -0.66
C ILE A 67 -3.58 4.91 -1.42
N GLY A 68 -3.25 6.18 -1.64
CA GLY A 68 -1.95 6.56 -2.15
C GLY A 68 -1.55 7.98 -1.74
N GLY A 69 -0.62 8.55 -2.49
CA GLY A 69 0.05 9.81 -2.15
C GLY A 69 1.55 9.62 -2.13
N PHE A 70 2.29 10.71 -1.94
CA PHE A 70 3.75 10.63 -1.92
C PHE A 70 4.23 9.72 -0.78
N PRO A 71 5.24 8.85 -0.97
CA PRO A 71 5.82 8.05 0.11
C PRO A 71 6.17 8.93 1.31
N ARG A 72 6.11 8.37 2.51
CA ARG A 72 6.35 9.10 3.78
C ARG A 72 5.25 10.12 4.15
N SER A 73 4.13 10.18 3.42
CA SER A 73 2.97 11.03 3.74
C SER A 73 1.94 10.39 4.68
N GLY A 74 2.26 9.26 5.32
CA GLY A 74 1.34 8.57 6.25
C GLY A 74 0.39 7.55 5.60
N THR A 75 0.64 7.14 4.36
CA THR A 75 -0.16 6.12 3.66
C THR A 75 -0.26 4.79 4.40
N THR A 76 0.81 4.33 5.06
CA THR A 76 0.75 3.14 5.92
C THR A 76 -0.07 3.37 7.18
N LEU A 77 -0.02 4.56 7.79
CA LEU A 77 -0.87 4.81 8.95
C LEU A 77 -2.35 4.74 8.55
N MET A 78 -2.71 5.35 7.42
CA MET A 78 -4.06 5.32 6.89
C MET A 78 -4.55 3.88 6.60
N ARG A 79 -3.71 3.05 5.95
CA ARG A 79 -4.10 1.65 5.70
C ARG A 79 -4.28 0.84 6.97
N VAL A 80 -3.41 1.05 7.97
CA VAL A 80 -3.50 0.35 9.25
C VAL A 80 -4.76 0.78 10.02
N MET A 81 -5.14 2.05 9.96
CA MET A 81 -6.39 2.54 10.53
C MET A 81 -7.62 1.93 9.85
N LEU A 82 -7.61 1.80 8.52
CA LEU A 82 -8.69 1.12 7.79
C LEU A 82 -8.74 -0.39 8.08
N ASP A 83 -7.58 -1.05 8.13
CA ASP A 83 -7.47 -2.48 8.47
C ASP A 83 -7.99 -2.82 9.87
N ALA A 84 -8.09 -1.84 10.78
CA ALA A 84 -8.69 -2.04 12.10
C ALA A 84 -10.22 -2.18 12.05
N HIS A 85 -10.87 -1.78 10.94
CA HIS A 85 -12.31 -1.91 10.78
C HIS A 85 -12.66 -3.34 10.34
N ASN A 86 -13.62 -3.96 11.01
CA ASN A 86 -14.08 -5.34 10.75
C ASN A 86 -14.58 -5.62 9.31
N ALA A 87 -14.87 -4.60 8.51
CA ALA A 87 -15.46 -4.70 7.19
C ALA A 87 -14.49 -4.31 6.07
N VAL A 88 -13.29 -3.82 6.41
CA VAL A 88 -12.31 -3.31 5.45
C VAL A 88 -11.01 -4.11 5.58
N ARG A 89 -10.44 -4.48 4.44
CA ARG A 89 -9.12 -5.11 4.40
C ARG A 89 -8.26 -4.48 3.32
N CYS A 90 -7.15 -3.86 3.74
CA CYS A 90 -6.16 -3.23 2.86
C CYS A 90 -4.96 -4.13 2.54
N GLY A 91 -4.56 -4.99 3.48
CA GLY A 91 -3.35 -5.81 3.30
C GLY A 91 -2.05 -4.99 3.29
N GLU A 92 -0.97 -5.62 2.82
CA GLU A 92 0.36 -4.99 2.69
C GLU A 92 0.52 -4.28 1.33
N GLU A 93 1.64 -3.57 1.12
CA GLU A 93 1.93 -3.01 -0.21
C GLU A 93 2.08 -4.14 -1.23
N THR A 94 1.31 -4.10 -2.32
CA THR A 94 1.42 -5.14 -3.35
C THR A 94 2.73 -5.03 -4.13
N ARG A 95 3.24 -3.80 -4.31
CA ARG A 95 4.43 -3.44 -5.11
C ARG A 95 4.33 -3.79 -6.61
N VAL A 96 3.45 -4.72 -6.99
CA VAL A 96 3.20 -5.18 -8.35
C VAL A 96 2.23 -4.23 -9.07
N ILE A 97 1.16 -3.79 -8.41
CA ILE A 97 0.17 -2.87 -9.00
C ILE A 97 0.82 -1.58 -9.55
N PRO A 98 1.65 -0.83 -8.80
CA PRO A 98 2.27 0.38 -9.34
C PRO A 98 3.25 0.09 -10.50
N ARG A 99 3.88 -1.08 -10.54
CA ARG A 99 4.75 -1.49 -11.65
C ARG A 99 3.93 -1.78 -12.91
N LEU A 100 2.84 -2.55 -12.77
CA LEU A 100 1.94 -2.84 -13.89
C LEU A 100 1.28 -1.57 -14.41
N LEU A 101 0.86 -0.66 -13.53
CA LEU A 101 0.33 0.65 -13.93
C LEU A 101 1.38 1.50 -14.66
N ALA A 102 2.63 1.51 -14.21
CA ALA A 102 3.71 2.25 -14.87
C ALA A 102 4.08 1.64 -16.23
N MET A 103 4.14 0.30 -16.32
CA MET A 103 4.34 -0.44 -17.56
C MET A 103 3.20 -0.13 -18.53
N ARG A 104 1.96 -0.26 -18.10
CA ARG A 104 0.77 0.08 -18.89
C ARG A 104 0.74 1.53 -19.34
N ALA A 105 1.08 2.50 -18.48
CA ALA A 105 1.14 3.91 -18.86
C ALA A 105 2.22 4.19 -19.92
N THR A 106 3.29 3.38 -19.94
CA THR A 106 4.32 3.44 -20.99
C THR A 106 3.81 2.79 -22.28
N TRP A 107 3.15 1.65 -22.17
CA TRP A 107 2.62 0.86 -23.29
C TRP A 107 1.41 1.50 -23.96
N SER A 108 0.56 2.19 -23.20
CA SER A 108 -0.58 2.93 -23.74
C SER A 108 -0.17 4.07 -24.66
N ARG A 109 1.11 4.49 -24.64
CA ARG A 109 1.68 5.48 -25.58
C ARG A 109 2.06 4.85 -26.93
N SER A 110 2.12 3.52 -27.03
CA SER A 110 2.47 2.79 -28.25
C SER A 110 1.33 1.86 -28.68
N VAL A 111 0.71 2.14 -29.82
CA VAL A 111 -0.38 1.34 -30.39
C VAL A 111 0.04 -0.12 -30.61
N LYS A 112 1.29 -0.34 -31.02
CA LYS A 112 1.84 -1.68 -31.27
C LYS A 112 1.98 -2.51 -30.00
N GLU A 113 2.34 -1.87 -28.89
CA GLU A 113 2.53 -2.59 -27.62
C GLU A 113 1.19 -2.90 -26.94
N ARG A 114 0.18 -2.04 -27.12
CA ARG A 114 -1.20 -2.30 -26.69
C ARG A 114 -1.76 -3.60 -27.30
N ILE A 115 -1.61 -3.77 -28.61
CA ILE A 115 -2.11 -4.96 -29.34
C ILE A 115 -1.46 -6.24 -28.80
N ARG A 116 -0.15 -6.23 -28.54
CA ARG A 116 0.58 -7.41 -28.05
C ARG A 116 0.14 -7.85 -26.65
N LEU A 117 -0.31 -6.91 -25.82
CA LEU A 117 -0.74 -7.18 -24.45
C LEU A 117 -2.17 -7.71 -24.39
N ASP A 118 -3.05 -7.19 -25.26
CA ASP A 118 -4.38 -7.74 -25.48
C ASP A 118 -4.28 -9.20 -25.99
N GLU A 119 -3.36 -9.45 -26.94
CA GLU A 119 -3.06 -10.80 -27.43
C GLU A 119 -2.43 -11.72 -26.36
N ALA A 120 -1.71 -11.15 -25.39
CA ALA A 120 -1.09 -11.89 -24.28
C ALA A 120 -2.05 -12.11 -23.09
N GLY A 121 -3.29 -11.63 -23.15
CA GLY A 121 -4.30 -11.83 -22.11
C GLY A 121 -4.00 -11.11 -20.79
N VAL A 122 -3.18 -10.04 -20.81
CA VAL A 122 -2.89 -9.23 -19.62
C VAL A 122 -4.12 -8.38 -19.29
N THR A 123 -5.05 -8.97 -18.53
CA THR A 123 -6.31 -8.33 -18.12
C THR A 123 -6.24 -7.79 -16.69
N ASP A 124 -7.18 -6.91 -16.32
CA ASP A 124 -7.25 -6.12 -15.08
C ASP A 124 -7.31 -6.93 -13.75
N GLN A 125 -7.19 -8.26 -13.82
CA GLN A 125 -7.36 -9.21 -12.72
C GLN A 125 -6.21 -9.22 -11.69
N VAL A 126 -5.05 -8.62 -12.00
CA VAL A 126 -3.88 -8.70 -11.09
C VAL A 126 -4.09 -7.97 -9.75
N ILE A 127 -5.04 -7.03 -9.69
CA ILE A 127 -5.34 -6.27 -8.47
C ILE A 127 -6.06 -7.15 -7.42
N VAL A 128 -6.68 -8.23 -7.87
CA VAL A 128 -7.83 -8.83 -7.20
C VAL A 128 -7.49 -10.02 -6.29
N GLY A 129 -6.34 -10.68 -6.49
CA GLY A 129 -5.97 -11.92 -5.77
C GLY A 129 -4.96 -11.78 -4.63
N HIS A 130 -4.64 -10.57 -4.14
CA HIS A 130 -3.49 -10.37 -3.23
C HIS A 130 -3.80 -10.44 -1.72
N GLY A 131 -5.03 -10.78 -1.32
CA GLY A 131 -5.41 -10.78 0.09
C GLY A 131 -6.66 -11.59 0.43
N GLU A 132 -6.85 -11.79 1.74
CA GLU A 132 -8.03 -12.47 2.30
C GLU A 132 -9.34 -11.74 1.93
N PRO A 133 -10.44 -12.48 1.69
CA PRO A 133 -11.75 -11.89 1.37
C PRO A 133 -12.24 -10.95 2.48
N ALA A 134 -12.80 -9.80 2.09
CA ALA A 134 -13.47 -8.87 3.00
C ALA A 134 -14.61 -8.13 2.31
N PRO A 135 -15.62 -7.63 3.06
CA PRO A 135 -16.73 -6.87 2.49
C PRO A 135 -16.30 -5.63 1.69
N ARG A 136 -15.18 -5.01 2.08
CA ARG A 136 -14.53 -3.94 1.32
C ARG A 136 -13.05 -4.19 1.21
N LEU A 137 -12.59 -4.36 -0.02
CA LEU A 137 -11.18 -4.46 -0.33
C LEU A 137 -10.57 -3.08 -0.49
N CYS A 138 -9.34 -2.98 -0.01
CA CYS A 138 -8.54 -1.78 -0.06
C CYS A 138 -7.17 -2.15 -0.62
N ASN A 139 -6.56 -1.24 -1.36
CA ASN A 139 -5.19 -1.36 -1.83
C ASN A 139 -4.44 -0.10 -1.41
N LYS A 140 -3.25 -0.27 -0.81
CA LYS A 140 -2.34 0.84 -0.52
C LYS A 140 -1.04 0.66 -1.28
N ASP A 141 -0.88 1.47 -2.30
CA ASP A 141 0.37 1.62 -3.04
C ASP A 141 0.58 3.14 -3.27
N PRO A 142 1.63 3.77 -2.69
CA PRO A 142 1.79 5.23 -2.69
C PRO A 142 1.60 5.88 -4.07
N PHE A 143 2.18 5.26 -5.10
CA PHE A 143 2.14 5.77 -6.47
C PHE A 143 0.98 5.25 -7.33
N ALA A 144 0.09 4.40 -6.82
CA ALA A 144 -1.07 3.93 -7.60
C ALA A 144 -1.96 5.10 -8.04
N LEU A 145 -2.08 6.13 -7.21
CA LEU A 145 -2.88 7.33 -7.53
C LEU A 145 -2.26 8.21 -8.63
N LYS A 146 -1.06 7.92 -9.15
CA LYS A 146 -0.60 8.52 -10.41
C LYS A 146 -1.50 8.13 -11.58
N SER A 147 -2.15 6.97 -11.48
CA SER A 147 -3.10 6.44 -12.46
C SER A 147 -4.54 6.53 -11.95
N LEU A 148 -4.86 7.49 -11.07
CA LEU A 148 -6.20 7.65 -10.47
C LEU A 148 -7.30 7.70 -11.54
N SER A 149 -7.10 8.46 -12.62
CA SER A 149 -8.07 8.57 -13.71
C SER A 149 -8.35 7.21 -14.37
N TYR A 150 -7.31 6.40 -14.57
CA TYR A 150 -7.46 5.06 -15.12
C TYR A 150 -8.18 4.13 -14.13
N LEU A 151 -7.74 4.10 -12.87
CA LEU A 151 -8.34 3.27 -11.83
C LEU A 151 -9.83 3.61 -11.63
N SER A 152 -10.20 4.89 -11.73
CA SER A 152 -11.59 5.32 -11.65
C SER A 152 -12.43 4.90 -12.85
N HIS A 153 -11.80 4.65 -14.00
CA HIS A 153 -12.47 4.18 -15.21
C HIS A 153 -12.74 2.68 -15.14
N ILE A 154 -11.74 1.87 -14.75
CA ILE A 154 -11.88 0.41 -14.67
C ILE A 154 -12.56 -0.07 -13.37
N PHE A 155 -12.60 0.76 -12.33
CA PHE A 155 -13.38 0.48 -11.12
C PHE A 155 -14.29 1.68 -10.81
N PRO A 156 -15.46 1.78 -11.48
CA PRO A 156 -16.34 2.95 -11.37
C PRO A 156 -16.86 3.22 -9.95
N LYS A 157 -16.98 2.18 -9.13
CA LYS A 157 -17.42 2.27 -7.72
C LYS A 157 -16.27 2.46 -6.73
N ALA A 158 -15.03 2.51 -7.19
CA ALA A 158 -13.87 2.71 -6.32
C ALA A 158 -13.85 4.10 -5.68
N LYS A 159 -13.24 4.18 -4.49
CA LYS A 159 -12.97 5.42 -3.77
C LYS A 159 -11.47 5.58 -3.57
N PHE A 160 -11.01 6.82 -3.57
CA PHE A 160 -9.59 7.15 -3.52
C PHE A 160 -9.30 8.00 -2.29
N VAL A 161 -8.28 7.62 -1.53
CA VAL A 161 -7.76 8.36 -0.37
C VAL A 161 -6.36 8.85 -0.70
N LEU A 162 -6.24 10.13 -1.01
CA LEU A 162 -4.96 10.78 -1.27
C LEU A 162 -4.38 11.34 0.03
N MET A 163 -3.30 10.74 0.50
CA MET A 163 -2.58 11.24 1.67
C MET A 163 -1.72 12.44 1.29
N VAL A 164 -2.00 13.56 1.95
CA VAL A 164 -1.24 14.81 1.82
C VAL A 164 -0.50 15.08 3.12
N ARG A 165 0.77 15.46 3.00
CA ARG A 165 1.63 15.88 4.10
C ARG A 165 2.52 17.01 3.61
N ASP A 166 2.95 17.88 4.52
CA ASP A 166 3.98 18.89 4.25
C ASP A 166 5.18 18.24 3.55
N GLY A 167 5.51 18.73 2.35
CA GLY A 167 6.56 18.19 1.49
C GLY A 167 7.92 18.19 2.19
N ARG A 168 8.19 19.19 3.02
CA ARG A 168 9.41 19.32 3.83
C ARG A 168 9.54 18.15 4.80
N ALA A 169 8.43 17.80 5.48
CA ALA A 169 8.38 16.68 6.41
C ALA A 169 8.54 15.31 5.70
N ALA A 170 7.93 15.15 4.52
CA ALA A 170 8.03 13.92 3.73
C ALA A 170 9.46 13.70 3.20
N VAL A 171 10.08 14.73 2.62
CA VAL A 171 11.46 14.71 2.11
C VAL A 171 12.45 14.46 3.25
N HIS A 172 12.34 15.21 4.35
CA HIS A 172 13.18 14.99 5.52
C HIS A 172 13.07 13.55 6.05
N SER A 173 11.85 12.98 6.10
CA SER A 173 11.67 11.58 6.51
C SER A 173 12.32 10.59 5.55
N MET A 174 12.36 10.88 4.25
CA MET A 174 12.97 10.01 3.26
C MET A 174 14.50 10.02 3.39
N ILE A 175 15.08 11.22 3.48
CA ILE A 175 16.53 11.45 3.61
C ILE A 175 17.05 10.87 4.92
N SER A 176 16.47 11.27 6.07
CA SER A 176 16.95 10.86 7.39
C SER A 176 16.85 9.35 7.65
N ARG A 177 15.87 8.67 7.05
CA ARG A 177 15.69 7.21 7.17
C ARG A 177 16.37 6.41 6.08
N LYS A 178 17.08 7.06 5.13
CA LYS A 178 17.68 6.41 3.95
C LYS A 178 16.67 5.51 3.21
N ALA A 179 15.41 5.93 3.18
CA ALA A 179 14.35 5.14 2.58
C ALA A 179 14.48 5.16 1.06
N LYS A 180 14.34 4.00 0.41
CA LYS A 180 14.21 3.95 -1.05
C LYS A 180 12.98 4.73 -1.47
N TRP A 181 13.10 5.52 -2.54
CA TRP A 181 12.02 6.35 -3.12
C TRP A 181 10.68 5.60 -3.31
N SER A 182 10.72 4.27 -3.46
CA SER A 182 9.57 3.44 -3.80
C SER A 182 8.83 2.78 -2.64
N GLY A 183 9.20 3.02 -1.37
CA GLY A 183 8.61 2.29 -0.24
C GLY A 183 8.07 3.17 0.87
N SER A 184 6.85 2.86 1.34
CA SER A 184 6.48 3.21 2.72
C SER A 184 7.00 2.13 3.68
N THR A 185 6.99 2.42 4.98
CA THR A 185 7.22 1.37 5.99
C THR A 185 6.00 0.45 6.04
N ASP A 186 6.18 -0.86 6.24
CA ASP A 186 5.05 -1.79 6.30
C ASP A 186 4.31 -1.74 7.64
N GLN A 187 4.99 -1.35 8.71
CA GLN A 187 4.46 -1.43 10.07
C GLN A 187 4.34 -0.06 10.75
N VAL A 188 3.33 0.04 11.63
CA VAL A 188 3.15 1.14 12.57
C VAL A 188 3.58 0.62 13.95
N VAL A 189 4.57 1.27 14.56
CA VAL A 189 5.22 0.79 15.80
C VAL A 189 4.63 1.44 17.06
N LYS A 190 4.06 2.65 16.92
CA LYS A 190 3.49 3.43 18.02
C LYS A 190 2.03 3.80 17.71
N PRO A 191 1.17 4.00 18.73
CA PRO A 191 -0.12 4.66 18.55
C PRO A 191 0.01 6.02 17.84
N VAL A 192 -1.09 6.52 17.29
CA VAL A 192 -1.15 7.84 16.65
C VAL A 192 -0.60 8.90 17.61
N ASN A 193 0.38 9.67 17.15
CA ASN A 193 1.07 10.69 17.93
C ASN A 193 1.55 11.84 17.04
N THR A 194 1.93 12.95 17.66
CA THR A 194 2.34 14.19 16.99
C THR A 194 3.85 14.36 16.86
N GLU A 195 4.66 13.39 17.33
CA GLU A 195 6.12 13.51 17.35
C GLU A 195 6.73 13.77 15.97
N ALA A 196 6.06 13.32 14.90
CA ALA A 196 6.57 13.43 13.54
C ALA A 196 6.16 14.70 12.79
N LEU A 197 5.36 15.59 13.40
CA LEU A 197 4.83 16.78 12.70
C LEU A 197 5.94 17.74 12.26
N SER A 198 6.83 18.12 13.19
CA SER A 198 7.83 19.18 12.99
C SER A 198 9.29 18.72 13.07
N LYS A 199 9.56 17.40 13.06
CA LYS A 199 10.93 16.84 13.10
C LYS A 199 11.88 17.31 11.99
N TRP A 200 11.35 17.90 10.91
CA TRP A 200 12.14 18.40 9.78
C TRP A 200 12.74 19.79 10.03
N VAL A 201 12.21 20.54 10.99
CA VAL A 201 12.67 21.88 11.35
C VAL A 201 14.14 21.82 11.74
N GLY A 202 14.95 22.74 11.21
CA GLY A 202 16.40 22.78 11.42
C GLY A 202 17.23 21.75 10.64
N ASN A 203 16.61 20.87 9.84
CA ASN A 203 17.31 19.86 9.04
C ASN A 203 17.30 20.16 7.53
N ILE A 204 16.74 21.31 7.12
CA ILE A 204 16.75 21.76 5.72
C ILE A 204 17.79 22.88 5.60
N PRO A 205 18.72 22.79 4.62
CA PRO A 205 19.69 23.84 4.35
C PRO A 205 19.03 25.21 4.11
N SER A 206 19.69 26.29 4.53
CA SER A 206 19.13 27.64 4.51
C SER A 206 18.88 28.17 3.09
N ASP A 207 19.72 27.79 2.13
CA ASP A 207 19.55 28.05 0.70
C ASP A 207 18.29 27.37 0.14
N VAL A 208 18.02 26.14 0.55
CA VAL A 208 16.78 25.45 0.15
C VAL A 208 15.56 26.08 0.82
N LEU A 209 15.70 26.60 2.05
CA LEU A 209 14.62 27.30 2.74
C LEU A 209 14.30 28.67 2.09
N SER A 210 15.31 29.42 1.62
CA SER A 210 15.08 30.69 0.92
C SER A 210 14.28 30.49 -0.36
N ASP A 211 14.56 29.39 -1.06
CA ASP A 211 13.99 29.10 -2.38
C ASP A 211 12.77 28.18 -2.30
N MET A 212 12.26 27.90 -1.09
CA MET A 212 11.23 26.88 -0.84
C MET A 212 9.94 27.09 -1.66
N ALA A 213 9.51 28.35 -1.82
CA ALA A 213 8.31 28.68 -2.58
C ALA A 213 8.48 28.41 -4.09
N GLU A 214 9.70 28.56 -4.62
CA GLU A 214 10.04 28.26 -6.01
C GLU A 214 10.23 26.76 -6.23
N ILE A 215 10.93 26.08 -5.32
CA ILE A 215 11.20 24.64 -5.39
C ILE A 215 9.91 23.83 -5.22
N ALA A 216 9.01 24.25 -4.31
CA ALA A 216 7.83 23.50 -3.91
C ALA A 216 6.55 24.35 -3.89
N PRO A 217 6.09 24.89 -5.04
CA PRO A 217 4.90 25.74 -5.13
C PRO A 217 3.61 25.01 -4.72
N MET A 218 3.64 23.67 -4.69
CA MET A 218 2.53 22.86 -4.20
C MET A 218 2.29 22.99 -2.69
N LEU A 219 3.27 23.45 -1.90
CA LEU A 219 3.08 23.72 -0.48
C LEU A 219 1.93 24.71 -0.27
N SER A 220 2.03 25.89 -0.89
CA SER A 220 0.99 26.92 -0.79
C SER A 220 -0.35 26.45 -1.35
N ARG A 221 -0.36 25.71 -2.47
CA ARG A 221 -1.59 25.17 -3.08
C ARG A 221 -2.31 24.16 -2.18
N LEU A 222 -1.56 23.48 -1.30
CA LEU A 222 -2.08 22.48 -0.37
C LEU A 222 -2.31 23.04 1.04
N GLY A 223 -2.16 24.36 1.24
CA GLY A 223 -2.38 25.03 2.53
C GLY A 223 -1.19 24.92 3.50
N TYR A 224 0.03 24.77 2.99
CA TYR A 224 1.25 24.86 3.79
C TYR A 224 2.01 26.13 3.40
N ASP A 225 2.19 27.05 4.36
CA ASP A 225 3.05 28.22 4.15
C ASP A 225 4.50 27.77 3.86
N PRO A 226 5.05 28.07 2.67
CA PRO A 226 6.41 27.68 2.30
C PRO A 226 7.47 28.45 3.11
N HIS A 227 7.15 29.61 3.68
CA HIS A 227 8.07 30.45 4.45
C HIS A 227 8.01 30.18 5.97
N ALA A 228 6.94 29.56 6.47
CA ALA A 228 6.85 29.16 7.87
C ALA A 228 7.71 27.92 8.20
N ASN A 229 8.37 27.90 9.37
CA ASN A 229 9.29 26.84 9.78
C ASN A 229 9.18 26.50 11.29
N PRO A 230 8.22 25.65 11.71
CA PRO A 230 7.18 25.00 10.91
C PRO A 230 5.93 25.89 10.78
N PRO A 231 5.02 25.58 9.82
CA PRO A 231 3.66 26.08 9.85
C PRO A 231 2.90 25.64 11.11
N ASP A 232 1.87 26.40 11.46
CA ASP A 232 0.90 25.99 12.48
C ASP A 232 -0.04 24.92 11.92
N TYR A 233 0.33 23.65 12.10
CA TYR A 233 -0.47 22.50 11.66
C TYR A 233 -1.82 22.35 12.38
N SER A 234 -2.06 23.09 13.47
CA SER A 234 -3.34 23.05 14.21
C SER A 234 -4.40 23.94 13.59
N ARG A 235 -4.00 24.93 12.79
CA ARG A 235 -4.92 25.78 12.04
C ARG A 235 -5.30 25.06 10.75
N PRO A 236 -6.58 24.75 10.53
CA PRO A 236 -7.05 24.43 9.20
C PRO A 236 -7.05 25.74 8.41
N GLU A 237 -5.90 26.14 7.86
CA GLU A 237 -5.94 27.04 6.71
C GLU A 237 -6.85 26.38 5.70
N SER A 238 -7.87 27.12 5.25
CA SER A 238 -8.91 26.60 4.38
C SER A 238 -8.22 25.83 3.27
N LEU A 239 -8.36 24.49 3.28
CA LEU A 239 -8.16 23.70 2.09
C LEU A 239 -9.12 24.35 1.11
N LEU A 240 -8.61 25.30 0.30
CA LEU A 240 -9.36 25.94 -0.78
C LEU A 240 -10.12 24.82 -1.43
N PRO A 241 -11.45 24.95 -1.64
CA PRO A 241 -12.31 23.82 -1.95
C PRO A 241 -11.70 23.06 -3.13
N LEU A 242 -10.93 22.02 -2.81
CA LEU A 242 -10.19 21.21 -3.76
C LEU A 242 -11.29 20.36 -4.37
N TYR A 243 -11.97 20.96 -5.34
CA TYR A 243 -13.03 20.45 -6.18
C TYR A 243 -13.93 19.41 -5.49
N ASN A 244 -15.20 19.77 -5.32
CA ASN A 244 -16.31 18.81 -5.28
C ASN A 244 -16.24 17.89 -6.52
N LEU A 245 -15.36 16.88 -6.49
CA LEU A 245 -15.25 15.80 -7.47
C LEU A 245 -16.51 14.91 -7.44
N SER A 246 -17.40 15.14 -6.47
CA SER A 246 -18.76 14.62 -6.43
C SER A 246 -19.73 15.29 -7.41
N ARG A 247 -19.33 16.36 -8.13
CA ARG A 247 -20.22 17.12 -9.05
C ARG A 247 -19.80 17.16 -10.52
N ALA A 248 -18.74 16.47 -10.93
CA ALA A 248 -18.48 16.28 -12.36
C ALA A 248 -19.51 15.27 -12.91
N LYS A 249 -20.69 15.78 -13.30
CA LYS A 249 -21.58 15.02 -14.19
C LYS A 249 -20.80 14.72 -15.47
N PRO A 250 -20.86 13.48 -16.01
CA PRO A 250 -20.33 13.22 -17.33
C PRO A 250 -21.10 14.09 -18.32
N THR A 251 -20.39 15.00 -19.00
CA THR A 251 -20.92 15.63 -20.21
C THR A 251 -21.01 14.56 -21.29
N HIS A 252 -22.20 14.41 -21.86
CA HIS A 252 -22.57 13.50 -22.93
C HIS A 252 -21.65 13.60 -24.15
#